data_AF-A0A1F3JN33-F1
#
_entry.id   AF-A0A1F3JN33-F1
#
_cell.length_a   1.000
_cell.length_b   1.000
_cell.length_c   1.000
_cell.angle_alpha   90.00
_cell.angle_beta   90.00
_cell.angle_gamma   90.00
#
_symmetry.space_group_name_H-M   'P 1'
#
loop_
_entity.id
_entity.type
_entity.pdbx_description
1 polymer ?
#
loop_
_entity_poly.entity_id
_entity_poly.type
_entity_poly.pdbx_seq_one_letter_code
_entity_poly.pdbx_strand_id
1 'polypeptide(L)'
;METLLKESEKLYNEFKLDEARELLELVLKEQSDHKEALLLLGKLHSKTQDYGQAMNCFNKVLLAEPGNNEATTGLQLIKNILQLTNNFYFENAYTDDDLYEFEK
;
A
#
# COMPACT_ATOMS: atom_id res chain seq x y z
N MET A 1 5.05 -12.60 18.99
CA MET A 1 4.83 -11.69 17.84
C MET A 1 5.27 -10.28 18.14
N GLU A 2 4.82 -9.66 19.25
CA GLU A 2 5.23 -8.30 19.63
C GLU A 2 6.76 -8.12 19.73
N THR A 3 7.49 -9.17 20.16
CA THR A 3 8.96 -9.18 20.17
C THR A 3 9.60 -9.16 18.78
N LEU A 4 9.03 -9.88 17.80
CA LEU A 4 9.54 -9.90 16.43
C LEU A 4 9.29 -8.57 15.73
N LEU A 5 8.12 -7.96 15.96
CA LEU A 5 7.80 -6.65 15.42
C LEU A 5 8.76 -5.59 15.94
N LYS A 6 9.01 -5.55 17.26
CA LYS A 6 9.98 -4.61 17.86
C LYS A 6 11.39 -4.80 17.31
N GLU A 7 11.84 -6.05 17.14
CA GLU A 7 13.16 -6.30 16.54
C GLU A 7 13.21 -5.89 15.07
N SER A 8 12.16 -6.16 14.29
CA SER A 8 12.08 -5.73 12.90
C SER A 8 12.14 -4.20 12.75
N GLU A 9 11.50 -3.46 13.66
CA GLU A 9 11.55 -2.00 13.69
C GLU A 9 12.95 -1.48 14.01
N LYS A 10 13.62 -2.11 14.98
CA LYS A 10 15.01 -1.80 15.30
C LYS A 10 15.93 -2.04 14.09
N LEU A 11 15.83 -3.20 13.44
CA LEU A 11 16.62 -3.53 12.24
C LEU A 11 16.36 -2.56 11.09
N TYR A 12 15.10 -2.16 10.89
CA TYR A 12 14.73 -1.14 9.91
C TYR A 12 15.41 0.20 10.20
N ASN A 13 15.44 0.63 11.48
CA ASN A 13 16.11 1.87 11.90
C ASN A 13 17.65 1.78 11.78
N GLU A 14 18.22 0.57 11.90
CA GLU A 14 19.64 0.28 11.65
C GLU A 14 19.98 0.13 10.16
N PHE A 15 19.03 0.34 9.24
CA PHE A 15 19.16 0.13 7.79
C PHE A 15 19.48 -1.31 7.37
N LYS A 16 19.26 -2.29 8.25
CA LYS A 16 19.37 -3.72 7.93
C LYS A 16 18.07 -4.23 7.31
N LEU A 17 17.81 -3.75 6.09
CA LEU A 17 16.49 -3.88 5.45
C LEU A 17 16.13 -5.32 5.07
N ASP A 18 17.10 -6.18 4.78
CA ASP A 18 16.81 -7.59 4.44
C ASP A 18 16.41 -8.37 5.69
N GLU A 19 17.16 -8.23 6.78
CA GLU A 19 16.85 -8.87 8.08
C GLU A 19 15.50 -8.37 8.64
N ALA A 20 15.23 -7.06 8.53
CA ALA A 20 13.94 -6.49 8.92
C ALA A 20 12.79 -7.09 8.11
N ARG A 21 12.98 -7.31 6.81
CA ARG A 21 11.98 -7.91 5.92
C ARG A 21 11.65 -9.34 6.32
N GLU A 22 12.67 -10.16 6.56
CA GLU A 22 12.47 -11.56 6.98
C GLU A 22 11.65 -11.65 8.26
N LEU A 23 11.95 -10.81 9.26
CA LEU A 23 11.17 -10.79 10.50
C LEU A 23 9.72 -10.32 10.28
N LEU A 24 9.51 -9.32 9.42
CA LEU A 24 8.17 -8.85 9.07
C LEU A 24 7.34 -9.90 8.34
N GLU A 25 7.96 -10.64 7.42
CA GLU A 25 7.32 -11.74 6.71
C GLU A 25 6.92 -12.86 7.68
N LEU A 26 7.74 -13.16 8.68
CA LEU A 26 7.38 -14.10 9.75
C LEU A 26 6.18 -13.62 10.58
N VAL A 27 6.13 -12.33 10.94
CA VAL A 27 4.97 -11.76 11.66
C VAL A 27 3.71 -11.88 10.81
N LEU A 28 3.80 -11.55 9.52
CA LEU A 28 2.66 -11.58 8.59
C LEU A 28 2.24 -12.99 8.18
N LYS A 29 3.11 -13.99 8.33
CA LYS A 29 2.75 -15.40 8.13
C LYS A 29 1.77 -15.89 9.22
N GLU A 30 1.96 -15.43 10.45
CA GLU A 30 1.08 -15.76 11.58
C GLU A 30 -0.16 -14.86 11.63
N GLN A 31 0.01 -13.58 11.29
CA GLN A 31 -1.07 -12.58 11.27
C GLN A 31 -1.00 -11.74 9.99
N SER A 32 -1.65 -12.22 8.94
CA SER A 32 -1.60 -11.61 7.60
C SER A 32 -2.17 -10.20 7.51
N ASP A 33 -2.97 -9.80 8.50
CA ASP A 33 -3.63 -8.50 8.63
C ASP A 33 -3.01 -7.62 9.74
N HIS A 34 -1.83 -8.00 10.27
CA HIS A 34 -1.14 -7.21 11.29
C HIS A 34 -0.72 -5.84 10.74
N LYS A 35 -1.48 -4.81 11.12
CA LYS A 35 -1.40 -3.48 10.49
C LYS A 35 -0.05 -2.80 10.64
N GLU A 36 0.54 -2.85 11.84
CA GLU A 36 1.86 -2.25 12.10
C GLU A 36 2.97 -2.94 11.31
N ALA A 37 2.93 -4.28 11.19
CA ALA A 37 3.86 -5.03 10.35
C ALA A 37 3.68 -4.70 8.86
N LEU A 38 2.44 -4.60 8.37
CA LEU A 38 2.16 -4.16 7.00
C LEU A 38 2.65 -2.73 6.74
N LEU A 39 2.45 -1.80 7.69
CA LEU A 39 2.95 -0.43 7.59
C LEU A 39 4.48 -0.40 7.48
N LEU A 40 5.16 -1.10 8.38
CA LEU A 40 6.62 -1.13 8.40
C LEU A 40 7.19 -1.81 7.15
N LEU A 41 6.58 -2.91 6.69
CA LEU A 41 6.95 -3.59 5.45
C LEU A 41 6.72 -2.69 4.23
N GLY A 42 5.62 -1.94 4.18
CA GLY A 42 5.35 -0.96 3.14
C GLY A 42 6.42 0.16 3.08
N LYS A 43 6.82 0.68 4.24
CA LYS A 43 7.91 1.67 4.34
C LYS A 43 9.25 1.09 3.87
N LEU A 44 9.54 -0.17 4.23
CA LEU A 44 10.74 -0.89 3.83
C LEU A 44 10.80 -1.09 2.31
N HIS A 45 9.72 -1.56 1.69
CA HIS A 45 9.62 -1.67 0.24
C HIS A 45 9.75 -0.30 -0.45
N SER A 46 9.15 0.75 0.13
CA SER A 46 9.31 2.12 -0.41
C SER A 46 10.77 2.60 -0.36
N LYS A 47 11.53 2.26 0.69
CA LYS A 47 12.96 2.60 0.80
C LYS A 47 13.83 1.83 -0.19
N THR A 48 13.46 0.59 -0.50
CA THR A 48 14.15 -0.26 -1.47
C THR A 48 13.67 -0.07 -2.90
N GLN A 49 12.79 0.92 -3.13
CA GLN A 49 12.19 1.24 -4.43
C GLN A 49 11.33 0.12 -5.02
N ASP A 50 10.94 -0.87 -4.21
CA ASP A 50 9.92 -1.86 -4.55
C ASP A 50 8.53 -1.25 -4.37
N TYR A 51 8.21 -0.29 -5.23
CA TYR A 51 7.00 0.51 -5.12
C TYR A 51 5.72 -0.34 -5.24
N GLY A 52 5.78 -1.44 -6.02
CA GLY A 52 4.64 -2.35 -6.18
C GLY A 52 4.27 -3.02 -4.85
N GLN A 53 5.23 -3.64 -4.17
CA GLN A 53 4.97 -4.27 -2.88
C GLN A 53 4.64 -3.25 -1.79
N ALA A 54 5.27 -2.08 -1.83
CA ALA A 54 4.95 -1.00 -0.90
C ALA A 54 3.48 -0.57 -1.01
N MET A 55 3.00 -0.36 -2.24
CA MET A 55 1.59 -0.02 -2.49
C MET A 55 0.64 -1.11 -2.01
N ASN A 56 0.96 -2.38 -2.26
CA ASN A 56 0.16 -3.51 -1.77
C ASN A 56 0.03 -3.50 -0.25
N CYS A 57 1.13 -3.28 0.47
CA CYS A 57 1.15 -3.21 1.93
C CYS A 57 0.29 -2.06 2.45
N PHE A 58 0.48 -0.85 1.92
CA PHE A 58 -0.31 0.31 2.35
C PHE A 58 -1.79 0.17 2.01
N ASN A 59 -2.14 -0.38 0.85
CA ASN A 59 -3.54 -0.63 0.49
C ASN A 59 -4.20 -1.64 1.46
N LYS A 60 -3.49 -2.71 1.86
CA LYS A 60 -4.00 -3.65 2.88
C LYS A 60 -4.28 -2.96 4.21
N VAL A 61 -3.41 -2.04 4.64
CA VAL A 61 -3.64 -1.23 5.85
C VAL A 61 -4.88 -0.35 5.69
N LEU A 62 -5.04 0.33 4.55
CA LEU A 62 -6.20 1.19 4.31
C LEU A 62 -7.53 0.44 4.17
N LEU A 63 -7.51 -0.83 3.74
CA LEU A 63 -8.71 -1.67 3.75
C LEU A 63 -9.21 -1.93 5.17
N ALA A 64 -8.31 -2.09 6.14
CA ALA A 64 -8.64 -2.28 7.54
C ALA A 64 -8.86 -0.95 8.30
N GLU A 65 -8.11 0.09 7.93
CA GLU A 65 -8.12 1.41 8.55
C GLU A 65 -8.09 2.51 7.48
N PRO A 66 -9.25 2.88 6.90
CA PRO A 66 -9.31 3.92 5.87
C PRO A 66 -8.78 5.29 6.30
N GLY A 67 -8.73 5.56 7.62
CA GLY A 67 -8.20 6.79 8.20
C GLY A 67 -6.71 6.74 8.56
N ASN A 68 -5.97 5.71 8.16
CA ASN A 68 -4.55 5.58 8.49
C ASN A 68 -3.70 6.59 7.68
N ASN A 69 -3.29 7.66 8.36
CA ASN A 69 -2.52 8.76 7.74
C ASN A 69 -1.15 8.32 7.22
N GLU A 70 -0.51 7.35 7.89
CA GLU A 70 0.82 6.86 7.47
C GLU A 70 0.73 6.08 6.16
N ALA A 71 -0.22 5.15 6.06
CA ALA A 71 -0.45 4.40 4.82
C ALA A 71 -0.86 5.32 3.66
N THR A 72 -1.75 6.28 3.94
CA THR A 72 -2.17 7.28 2.94
C THR A 72 -0.98 8.10 2.43
N THR A 73 -0.14 8.59 3.34
CA THR A 73 1.05 9.38 3.00
C THR A 73 2.04 8.56 2.19
N GLY A 74 2.29 7.29 2.59
CA GLY A 74 3.15 6.36 1.87
C GLY A 74 2.69 6.12 0.43
N LEU A 75 1.38 5.88 0.23
CA LEU A 75 0.82 5.73 -1.11
C LEU A 75 0.92 6.99 -1.95
N GLN A 76 0.61 8.16 -1.38
CA GLN A 76 0.70 9.43 -2.12
C GLN A 76 2.13 9.72 -2.55
N LEU A 77 3.11 9.48 -1.68
CA LEU A 77 4.53 9.61 -2.03
C LEU A 77 4.88 8.74 -3.22
N ILE A 78 4.49 7.46 -3.19
CA ILE A 78 4.78 6.52 -4.28
C ILE A 78 4.09 6.95 -5.58
N LYS A 79 2.80 7.32 -5.52
CA LYS A 79 2.07 7.82 -6.69
C LYS A 79 2.75 9.04 -7.31
N ASN A 80 3.23 9.96 -6.50
CA ASN A 80 3.96 11.13 -6.98
C ASN A 80 5.30 10.74 -7.63
N ILE A 81 6.07 9.82 -7.03
CA ILE A 81 7.33 9.31 -7.60
C ILE A 81 7.08 8.66 -8.97
N LEU A 82 6.04 7.84 -9.05
CA LEU A 82 5.68 7.11 -10.26
C LEU A 82 4.87 7.94 -11.27
N GLN A 83 4.55 9.19 -10.94
CA GLN A 83 3.65 10.05 -11.72
C GLN A 83 2.31 9.37 -12.03
N LEU A 84 1.82 8.53 -11.11
CA LEU A 84 0.50 7.93 -11.18
C LEU A 84 -0.54 9.02 -10.93
N THR A 85 -0.98 9.65 -12.00
CA THR A 85 -2.20 10.44 -11.97
C THR A 85 -3.38 9.47 -11.88
N ASN A 86 -4.36 9.76 -11.03
CA ASN A 86 -5.67 9.11 -11.10
C ASN A 86 -6.34 9.57 -12.40
N ASN A 87 -5.86 9.10 -13.57
CA ASN A 87 -6.52 9.31 -14.84
C ASN A 87 -7.53 8.19 -15.15
N PHE A 88 -8.04 7.56 -14.10
CA PHE A 88 -9.30 6.83 -14.16
C PHE A 88 -10.42 7.85 -14.06
N TYR A 89 -10.62 8.60 -15.15
CA TYR A 89 -11.99 8.91 -15.51
C TYR A 89 -12.72 7.56 -15.50
N PHE A 90 -13.58 7.37 -14.51
CA PHE A 90 -14.64 6.40 -14.67
C PHE A 90 -15.40 6.86 -15.91
N GLU A 91 -15.12 6.27 -17.07
CA GLU A 91 -16.17 6.08 -18.06
C GLU A 91 -17.26 5.33 -17.30
N ASN A 92 -18.23 6.08 -16.80
CA ASN A 92 -19.53 5.53 -16.52
C ASN A 92 -19.95 4.84 -17.81
N ALA A 93 -19.88 3.51 -17.85
CA ALA A 93 -20.41 2.69 -18.95
C ALA A 93 -21.96 2.71 -18.98
N TYR A 94 -22.57 3.83 -18.58
CA TYR A 94 -24.01 4.04 -18.44
C TYR A 94 -24.49 5.38 -19.02
N THR A 95 -23.68 6.08 -19.82
CA THR A 95 -24.14 7.23 -20.61
C THR A 95 -23.90 7.03 -22.10
N ASP A 96 -24.19 5.83 -22.59
CA ASP A 96 -24.36 5.53 -24.02
C ASP A 96 -25.86 5.35 -24.39
N ASP A 97 -26.78 5.89 -23.57
CA ASP A 97 -28.23 5.81 -23.84
C ASP A 97 -28.79 7.00 -24.65
N ASP A 98 -27.98 8.01 -25.01
CA ASP A 98 -28.47 9.18 -25.77
C ASP A 98 -28.21 9.11 -27.30
N LEU A 99 -27.91 7.93 -27.85
CA LEU A 99 -27.72 7.74 -29.30
C LEU A 99 -28.84 6.95 -29.98
N TYR A 100 -30.10 7.06 -29.55
CA TYR A 100 -31.24 6.68 -30.40
C TYR A 100 -32.52 7.48 -30.05
N GLU A 101 -32.72 8.65 -30.65
CA GLU A 101 -34.06 9.02 -31.14
C GLU A 101 -34.00 9.42 -32.61
N PHE A 102 -34.72 8.64 -33.40
CA PHE A 102 -34.90 8.73 -34.84
C PHE A 102 -35.53 10.05 -35.26
N GLU A 103 -35.00 10.65 -36.33
CA GLU A 103 -35.68 11.65 -37.13
C GLU A 103 -37.09 11.19 -37.53
N LYS A 104 -38.08 12.08 -37.37
CA LYS A 104 -39.35 12.07 -38.10
C LYS A 104 -39.66 13.47 -38.63
#